data_AF-A0A845QWX6-F1
#
_entry.id   AF-A0A845QWX6-F1
#
_cell.length_a   1.000
_cell.length_b   1.000
_cell.length_c   1.000
_cell.angle_alpha   90.00
_cell.angle_beta   90.00
_cell.angle_gamma   90.00
#
_symmetry.space_group_name_H-M   'P 1'
#
loop_
_entity.id
_entity.type
_entity.pdbx_description
1 polymer ?
#
loop_
_entity_poly.entity_id
_entity_poly.type
_entity_poly.pdbx_seq_one_letter_code
_entity_poly.pdbx_strand_id
1 'polypeptide(L)'
;MGWGFIMLGLIVFLLFLSSPIIGIVSLVLFIIILITYGMATDKKRMEKMKEEQRIQEEKKEKEEQRLKVLMEKYEVPEETKSIKYKHGHPLIDKKNFHLKTWVTEDNLCLFDKTEGGVGKIVIPLDDIEYFNMRGEVYRENKISGGGVSGGGTSVGGAVAGGLIAGGVGAVVGSRKSVKGDPIKSETITHDNREVLLRINLDSKKYDIIFNNNAYQSLKELIPDKDYESIKNDYLIDQVNKKENDAIDKIKRLSLLRDEGILTEEEFRFKKKELLDKIN
;
A
#
# COMPACT_ATOMS: atom_id res chain seq x y z
N MET A 1 -38.67 24.83 7.07
CA MET A 1 -39.57 24.30 8.12
C MET A 1 -39.35 24.91 9.52
N GLY A 2 -38.53 25.95 9.70
CA GLY A 2 -38.26 26.52 11.05
C GLY A 2 -39.31 27.53 11.56
N TRP A 3 -39.85 28.38 10.68
CA TRP A 3 -40.73 29.48 11.07
C TRP A 3 -42.12 29.06 11.55
N GLY A 4 -42.64 27.93 11.05
CA GLY A 4 -43.95 27.40 11.45
C GLY A 4 -43.98 26.92 12.91
N PHE A 5 -42.94 26.22 13.35
CA PHE A 5 -42.85 25.73 14.74
C PHE A 5 -42.62 26.87 15.74
N ILE A 6 -41.89 27.92 15.34
CA ILE A 6 -41.68 29.12 16.16
C ILE A 6 -43.01 29.87 16.37
N MET A 7 -43.80 30.03 15.30
CA MET A 7 -45.14 30.65 15.39
C MET A 7 -46.11 29.81 16.22
N LEU A 8 -46.07 28.48 16.08
CA LEU A 8 -46.94 27.59 16.88
C LEU A 8 -46.57 27.60 18.37
N GLY A 9 -45.27 27.62 18.69
CA GLY A 9 -44.80 27.77 20.07
C GLY A 9 -45.22 29.11 20.71
N LEU A 10 -45.17 30.20 19.93
CA LEU A 10 -45.67 31.52 20.36
C LEU A 10 -47.19 31.51 20.62
N ILE A 11 -47.98 30.82 19.79
CA ILE A 11 -49.43 30.70 19.99
C ILE A 11 -49.74 29.91 21.28
N VAL A 12 -49.04 28.81 21.54
CA VAL A 12 -49.20 28.03 22.79
C VAL A 12 -48.83 28.88 24.02
N PHE A 13 -47.77 29.69 23.92
CA PHE A 13 -47.36 30.61 24.99
C PHE A 13 -48.42 31.69 25.26
N LEU A 14 -49.00 32.28 24.22
CA LEU A 14 -50.08 33.27 24.35
C LEU A 14 -51.36 32.68 24.94
N LEU A 15 -51.72 31.43 24.61
CA LEU A 15 -52.87 30.74 25.20
C LEU A 15 -52.68 30.48 26.71
N PHE A 16 -51.43 30.24 27.14
CA PHE A 16 -51.09 30.05 28.56
C PHE A 16 -51.37 31.30 29.40
N LEU A 17 -51.23 32.50 28.82
CA LEU A 17 -51.56 33.78 29.46
C LEU A 17 -53.07 33.99 29.66
N SER A 18 -53.91 33.30 28.86
CA SER A 18 -55.37 33.45 28.90
C SER A 18 -56.04 32.54 29.93
N SER A 19 -55.55 31.31 30.09
CA SER A 19 -56.00 30.36 31.11
C SER A 19 -54.96 29.24 31.29
N PRO A 20 -54.56 28.92 32.54
CA PRO A 20 -53.55 27.90 32.79
C PRO A 20 -54.01 26.50 32.34
N ILE A 21 -55.31 26.20 32.42
CA ILE A 21 -55.86 24.89 32.01
C ILE A 21 -55.78 24.74 30.48
N ILE A 22 -56.16 25.78 29.74
CA ILE A 22 -56.11 25.79 28.26
C ILE A 22 -54.66 25.73 27.77
N GLY A 23 -53.76 26.43 28.46
CA GLY A 23 -52.33 26.37 28.20
C GLY A 23 -51.73 24.98 28.35
N ILE A 24 -52.06 24.25 29.43
CA ILE A 24 -51.59 22.88 29.66
C ILE A 24 -52.10 21.91 28.59
N VAL A 25 -53.40 21.96 28.24
CA VAL A 25 -53.97 21.09 27.20
C VAL A 25 -53.33 21.34 25.84
N SER A 26 -53.08 22.61 25.49
CA SER A 26 -52.44 23.00 24.23
C SER A 26 -50.97 22.54 24.16
N LEU A 27 -50.24 22.62 25.28
CA LEU A 27 -48.86 22.12 25.40
C LEU A 27 -48.81 20.60 25.18
N VAL A 28 -49.72 19.85 25.80
CA VAL A 28 -49.78 18.38 25.64
C VAL A 28 -50.05 18.00 24.19
N LEU A 29 -50.99 18.65 23.51
CA LEU A 29 -51.27 18.42 22.09
C LEU A 29 -50.07 18.75 21.20
N PHE A 30 -49.36 19.85 21.49
CA PHE A 30 -48.16 20.23 20.75
C PHE A 30 -47.05 19.20 20.89
N ILE A 31 -46.82 18.68 22.10
CA ILE A 31 -45.85 17.61 22.37
C ILE A 31 -46.22 16.33 21.59
N ILE A 32 -47.50 15.94 21.57
CA ILE A 32 -47.97 14.79 20.79
C ILE A 32 -47.70 14.98 19.29
N ILE A 33 -47.93 16.18 18.75
CA ILE A 33 -47.63 16.51 17.36
C ILE A 33 -46.12 16.42 17.07
N LEU A 34 -45.27 16.92 17.97
CA LEU A 34 -43.82 16.82 17.82
C LEU A 34 -43.34 15.35 17.84
N ILE A 35 -43.86 14.53 18.75
CA ILE A 35 -43.50 13.11 18.85
C ILE A 35 -43.93 12.36 17.59
N THR A 36 -45.19 12.54 17.15
CA THR A 36 -45.72 11.88 15.95
C THR A 36 -44.98 12.31 14.68
N TYR A 37 -44.65 13.60 14.57
CA TYR A 37 -43.82 14.11 13.47
C TYR A 37 -42.40 13.52 13.48
N GLY A 38 -41.75 13.48 14.65
CA GLY A 38 -40.43 12.85 14.84
C GLY A 38 -40.42 11.39 14.39
N MET A 39 -41.38 10.59 14.89
CA MET A 39 -41.54 9.18 14.49
C MET A 39 -41.76 9.00 12.99
N ALA A 40 -42.55 9.87 12.35
CA ALA A 40 -42.77 9.82 10.90
C ALA A 40 -41.51 10.16 10.09
N THR A 41 -40.71 11.13 10.56
CA THR A 41 -39.43 11.48 9.90
C THR A 41 -38.39 10.39 10.06
N ASP A 42 -38.32 9.74 11.23
CA ASP A 42 -37.40 8.62 11.46
C ASP A 42 -37.80 7.40 10.66
N LYS A 43 -39.11 7.09 10.57
CA LYS A 43 -39.61 6.00 9.70
C LYS A 43 -39.18 6.20 8.24
N LYS A 44 -39.34 7.41 7.69
CA LYS A 44 -38.91 7.73 6.31
C LYS A 44 -37.38 7.59 6.13
N ARG A 45 -36.59 7.98 7.13
CA ARG A 45 -35.12 7.80 7.10
C ARG A 45 -34.74 6.31 7.11
N MET A 46 -35.39 5.51 7.95
CA MET A 46 -35.17 4.07 8.04
C MET A 46 -35.55 3.36 6.73
N GLU A 47 -36.68 3.71 6.12
CA GLU A 47 -37.09 3.18 4.82
C GLU A 47 -36.08 3.52 3.72
N LYS A 48 -35.59 4.77 3.69
CA LYS A 48 -34.56 5.18 2.74
C LYS A 48 -33.24 4.42 2.94
N MET A 49 -32.78 4.25 4.19
CA MET A 49 -31.57 3.47 4.49
C MET A 49 -31.72 2.00 4.10
N LYS A 50 -32.88 1.39 4.36
CA LYS A 50 -33.18 0.01 3.95
C LYS A 50 -33.19 -0.14 2.43
N GLU A 51 -33.76 0.82 1.72
CA GLU A 51 -33.78 0.82 0.26
C GLU A 51 -32.37 0.97 -0.32
N GLU A 52 -31.57 1.88 0.23
CA GLU A 52 -30.16 2.03 -0.14
C GLU A 52 -29.36 0.76 0.13
N GLN A 53 -29.57 0.11 1.29
CA GLN A 53 -28.97 -1.19 1.61
C GLN A 53 -29.36 -2.26 0.60
N ARG A 54 -30.65 -2.41 0.29
CA ARG A 54 -31.14 -3.38 -0.69
C ARG A 54 -30.54 -3.14 -2.08
N ILE A 55 -30.46 -1.89 -2.53
CA ILE A 55 -29.82 -1.55 -3.81
C ILE A 55 -28.33 -1.90 -3.80
N GLN A 56 -27.63 -1.71 -2.68
CA GLN A 56 -26.21 -2.09 -2.57
C GLN A 56 -26.02 -3.61 -2.54
N GLU A 57 -26.89 -4.33 -1.84
CA GLU A 57 -26.90 -5.80 -1.81
C GLU A 57 -27.18 -6.37 -3.21
N GLU A 58 -28.21 -5.91 -3.90
CA GLU A 58 -28.52 -6.34 -5.27
C GLU A 58 -27.37 -6.05 -6.24
N LYS A 59 -26.69 -4.90 -6.10
CA LYS A 59 -25.50 -4.58 -6.91
C LYS A 59 -24.35 -5.54 -6.62
N LYS A 60 -24.10 -5.82 -5.34
CA LYS A 60 -23.05 -6.74 -4.90
C LYS A 60 -23.33 -8.17 -5.37
N GLU A 61 -24.56 -8.65 -5.24
CA GLU A 61 -24.96 -9.97 -5.73
C GLU A 61 -24.80 -10.09 -7.24
N LYS A 62 -25.20 -9.08 -8.00
CA LYS A 62 -24.98 -9.05 -9.46
C LYS A 62 -23.50 -9.06 -9.82
N GLU A 63 -22.67 -8.32 -9.08
CA GLU A 63 -21.22 -8.32 -9.27
C GLU A 63 -20.60 -9.69 -8.94
N GLU A 64 -21.02 -10.33 -7.85
CA GLU A 64 -20.57 -11.67 -7.45
C GLU A 64 -20.97 -12.75 -8.45
N GLN A 65 -22.23 -12.76 -8.90
CA GLN A 65 -22.72 -13.70 -9.92
C GLN A 65 -21.93 -13.57 -11.21
N ARG A 66 -21.71 -12.33 -11.64
CA ARG A 66 -20.90 -12.06 -12.83
C ARG A 66 -19.45 -12.50 -12.65
N LEU A 67 -18.84 -12.18 -11.51
CA LEU A 67 -17.47 -12.58 -11.22
C LEU A 67 -17.33 -14.09 -11.28
N LYS A 68 -18.33 -14.83 -10.76
CA LYS A 68 -18.39 -16.29 -10.85
C LYS A 68 -18.39 -16.77 -12.30
N VAL A 69 -19.22 -16.19 -13.15
CA VAL A 69 -19.27 -16.51 -14.60
C VAL A 69 -17.93 -16.24 -15.28
N LEU A 70 -17.27 -15.11 -14.96
CA LEU A 70 -15.96 -14.80 -15.54
C LEU A 70 -14.87 -15.76 -15.03
N MET A 71 -14.88 -16.09 -13.75
CA MET A 71 -13.92 -17.03 -13.16
C MET A 71 -14.06 -18.43 -13.77
N GLU A 72 -15.29 -18.90 -13.98
CA GLU A 72 -15.57 -20.16 -14.67
C GLU A 72 -15.11 -20.10 -16.13
N LYS A 73 -15.46 -19.04 -16.87
CA LYS A 73 -15.06 -18.84 -18.27
C LYS A 73 -13.55 -18.89 -18.48
N TYR A 74 -12.76 -18.39 -17.53
CA TYR A 74 -11.31 -18.29 -17.64
C TYR A 74 -10.57 -19.38 -16.84
N GLU A 75 -11.31 -20.33 -16.27
CA GLU A 75 -10.78 -21.45 -15.47
C GLU A 75 -9.87 -20.95 -14.34
N VAL A 76 -10.32 -19.92 -13.63
CA VAL A 76 -9.57 -19.32 -12.53
C VAL A 76 -9.70 -20.25 -11.31
N PRO A 77 -8.58 -20.73 -10.74
CA PRO A 77 -8.64 -21.61 -9.57
C PRO A 77 -9.13 -20.87 -8.33
N GLU A 78 -9.54 -21.63 -7.30
CA GLU A 78 -9.96 -21.07 -6.01
C GLU A 78 -8.79 -20.37 -5.32
N GLU A 79 -7.63 -21.03 -5.29
CA GLU A 79 -6.40 -20.48 -4.72
C GLU A 79 -5.65 -19.64 -5.75
N THR A 80 -5.62 -18.33 -5.53
CA THR A 80 -4.91 -17.37 -6.38
C THR A 80 -4.18 -16.34 -5.53
N LYS A 81 -3.09 -15.80 -6.05
CA LYS A 81 -2.42 -14.63 -5.47
C LYS A 81 -2.99 -13.34 -6.05
N SER A 82 -3.01 -12.27 -5.26
CA SER A 82 -3.47 -10.95 -5.73
C SER A 82 -2.27 -10.02 -5.84
N ILE A 83 -1.93 -9.61 -7.06
CA ILE A 83 -0.82 -8.69 -7.32
C ILE A 83 -1.36 -7.40 -7.94
N LYS A 84 -0.67 -6.28 -7.69
CA LYS A 84 -1.05 -4.98 -8.28
C LYS A 84 -0.18 -4.69 -9.50
N TYR A 85 -0.77 -4.76 -10.68
CA TYR A 85 -0.17 -4.34 -11.94
C TYR A 85 -0.09 -2.82 -12.02
N LYS A 86 1.06 -2.30 -12.44
CA LYS A 86 1.27 -0.87 -12.69
C LYS A 86 1.15 -0.56 -14.18
N HIS A 87 2.02 -1.14 -15.02
CA HIS A 87 2.07 -0.94 -16.48
C HIS A 87 3.09 -1.89 -17.14
N GLY A 88 3.24 -1.82 -18.47
CA GLY A 88 4.39 -2.38 -19.19
C GLY A 88 4.08 -3.54 -20.13
N HIS A 89 2.94 -4.21 -19.98
CA HIS A 89 2.52 -5.23 -20.93
C HIS A 89 2.08 -4.59 -22.26
N PRO A 90 2.55 -5.06 -23.43
CA PRO A 90 2.35 -4.39 -24.72
C PRO A 90 0.89 -4.29 -25.16
N LEU A 91 0.05 -5.24 -24.72
CA LEU A 91 -1.39 -5.28 -25.04
C LEU A 91 -2.29 -4.66 -23.97
N ILE A 92 -1.73 -4.02 -22.93
CA ILE A 92 -2.49 -3.50 -21.80
C ILE A 92 -2.22 -2.01 -21.60
N ASP A 93 -3.20 -1.19 -21.99
CA ASP A 93 -3.16 0.26 -21.77
C ASP A 93 -3.60 0.66 -20.35
N LYS A 94 -4.46 -0.15 -19.74
CA LYS A 94 -4.96 0.08 -18.37
C LYS A 94 -3.79 0.05 -17.38
N LYS A 95 -3.79 0.95 -16.39
CA LYS A 95 -2.73 1.05 -15.38
C LYS A 95 -3.29 0.90 -13.97
N ASN A 96 -2.44 0.51 -13.03
CA ASN A 96 -2.74 0.50 -11.59
C ASN A 96 -4.00 -0.27 -11.20
N PHE A 97 -4.02 -1.59 -11.44
CA PHE A 97 -5.15 -2.45 -11.08
C PHE A 97 -4.69 -3.79 -10.52
N HIS A 98 -5.60 -4.49 -9.84
CA HIS A 98 -5.32 -5.78 -9.22
C HIS A 98 -5.61 -6.94 -10.16
N LEU A 99 -4.71 -7.92 -10.16
CA LEU A 99 -4.79 -9.14 -10.94
C LEU A 99 -4.80 -10.34 -9.99
N LYS A 100 -5.72 -11.29 -10.23
CA LYS A 100 -5.57 -12.65 -9.71
C LYS A 100 -4.48 -13.36 -10.52
N THR A 101 -3.57 -14.04 -9.84
CA THR A 101 -2.38 -14.62 -10.44
C THR A 101 -2.20 -16.05 -9.94
N TRP A 102 -1.92 -16.96 -10.87
CA TRP A 102 -1.62 -18.36 -10.59
C TRP A 102 -0.73 -18.92 -11.69
N VAL A 103 -0.21 -20.11 -11.46
CA VAL A 103 0.63 -20.83 -12.41
C VAL A 103 -0.07 -22.12 -12.80
N THR A 104 0.01 -22.44 -14.08
CA THR A 104 -0.30 -23.76 -14.66
C THR A 104 1.02 -24.42 -15.04
N GLU A 105 1.00 -25.65 -15.54
CA GLU A 105 2.23 -26.38 -15.91
C GLU A 105 3.23 -25.53 -16.72
N ASP A 106 2.75 -24.84 -17.76
CA ASP A 106 3.62 -24.08 -18.68
C ASP A 106 3.41 -22.57 -18.67
N ASN A 107 2.47 -22.04 -17.88
CA ASN A 107 2.09 -20.62 -17.97
C ASN A 107 1.88 -19.92 -16.63
N LEU A 108 2.33 -18.67 -16.56
CA LEU A 108 1.86 -17.69 -15.59
C LEU A 108 0.57 -17.04 -16.10
N CYS A 109 -0.52 -17.21 -15.36
CA CYS A 109 -1.83 -16.65 -15.69
C CYS A 109 -2.13 -15.43 -14.83
N LEU A 110 -2.59 -14.35 -15.47
CA LEU A 110 -3.02 -13.11 -14.84
C LEU A 110 -4.46 -12.81 -15.23
N PHE A 111 -5.34 -12.54 -14.27
CA PHE A 111 -6.76 -12.30 -14.54
C PHE A 111 -7.25 -11.00 -13.91
N ASP A 112 -7.78 -10.13 -14.75
CA ASP A 112 -8.50 -8.92 -14.34
C ASP A 112 -9.98 -9.23 -14.13
N LYS A 113 -10.41 -9.13 -12.87
CA LYS A 113 -11.80 -9.37 -12.48
C LYS A 113 -12.77 -8.26 -12.90
N THR A 114 -12.29 -7.12 -13.39
CA THR A 114 -13.14 -5.97 -13.69
C THR A 114 -13.93 -6.16 -14.98
N GLU A 115 -15.16 -5.65 -14.97
CA GLU A 115 -16.00 -5.53 -16.17
C GLU A 115 -15.28 -4.76 -17.28
N GLY A 116 -15.24 -5.34 -18.49
CA GLY A 116 -14.54 -4.73 -19.62
C GLY A 116 -13.04 -4.58 -19.40
N GLY A 117 -12.49 -5.25 -18.37
CA GLY A 117 -11.07 -5.31 -18.08
C GLY A 117 -10.31 -6.09 -19.13
N VAL A 118 -9.01 -6.27 -18.86
CA VAL A 118 -8.10 -6.94 -19.81
C VAL A 118 -8.33 -8.45 -19.93
N GLY A 119 -9.24 -9.02 -19.13
CA GLY A 119 -9.54 -10.46 -19.13
C GLY A 119 -8.38 -11.30 -18.55
N LYS A 120 -8.17 -12.48 -19.14
CA LYS A 120 -7.05 -13.37 -18.81
C LYS A 120 -5.88 -13.10 -19.75
N ILE A 121 -4.72 -12.82 -19.18
CA ILE A 121 -3.43 -12.77 -19.86
C ILE A 121 -2.69 -14.04 -19.48
N VAL A 122 -2.11 -14.70 -20.48
CA VAL A 122 -1.33 -15.92 -20.32
C VAL A 122 0.07 -15.63 -20.82
N ILE A 123 1.05 -15.85 -19.96
CA ILE A 123 2.46 -15.66 -20.27
C ILE A 123 3.13 -17.04 -20.15
N PRO A 124 3.63 -17.63 -21.24
CA PRO A 124 4.41 -18.85 -21.18
C PRO A 124 5.61 -18.69 -20.24
N LEU A 125 5.89 -19.70 -19.42
CA LEU A 125 6.99 -19.66 -18.47
C LEU A 125 8.35 -19.55 -19.18
N ASP A 126 8.46 -20.10 -20.39
CA ASP A 126 9.66 -20.01 -21.24
C ASP A 126 9.91 -18.58 -21.75
N ASP A 127 8.84 -17.80 -21.94
CA ASP A 127 8.94 -16.39 -22.33
C ASP A 127 9.35 -15.51 -21.15
N ILE A 128 9.28 -16.00 -19.91
CA ILE A 128 9.74 -15.26 -18.72
C ILE A 128 11.25 -15.43 -18.56
N GLU A 129 11.99 -14.33 -18.71
CA GLU A 129 13.44 -14.32 -18.47
C GLU A 129 13.73 -14.33 -16.96
N TYR A 130 13.17 -13.38 -16.23
CA TYR A 130 13.30 -13.29 -14.77
C TYR A 130 12.33 -12.25 -14.18
N PHE A 131 12.21 -12.24 -12.85
CA PHE A 131 11.69 -11.10 -12.09
C PHE A 131 12.68 -10.60 -11.05
N ASN A 132 12.63 -9.31 -10.72
CA ASN A 132 13.44 -8.71 -9.65
C ASN A 132 12.71 -7.51 -9.02
N MET A 133 12.97 -7.26 -7.74
CA MET A 133 12.57 -6.04 -7.04
C MET A 133 13.60 -4.92 -7.27
N ARG A 134 13.13 -3.74 -7.66
CA ARG A 134 13.95 -2.53 -7.86
C ARG A 134 13.38 -1.34 -7.10
N GLY A 135 14.19 -0.31 -6.88
CA GLY A 135 13.81 0.90 -6.17
C GLY A 135 14.29 0.91 -4.72
N GLU A 136 13.92 1.96 -3.99
CA GLU A 136 14.52 2.27 -2.69
C GLU A 136 13.45 2.54 -1.62
N VAL A 137 13.84 2.31 -0.37
CA VAL A 137 13.10 2.75 0.82
C VAL A 137 13.94 3.82 1.50
N TYR A 138 13.41 5.03 1.63
CA TYR A 138 14.07 6.10 2.37
C TYR A 138 13.11 6.73 3.38
N ARG A 139 13.68 7.37 4.40
CA ARG A 139 12.93 8.01 5.48
C ARG A 139 13.27 9.48 5.53
N GLU A 140 12.25 10.30 5.65
CA GLU A 140 12.35 11.74 5.80
C GLU A 140 11.82 12.11 7.19
N ASN A 141 12.61 12.84 7.97
CA ASN A 141 12.16 13.36 9.27
C ASN A 141 11.65 14.78 9.07
N LYS A 142 10.33 14.97 9.17
CA LYS A 142 9.70 16.28 9.16
C LYS A 142 9.61 16.82 10.58
N ILE A 143 10.40 17.86 10.86
CA ILE A 143 10.39 18.55 12.15
C ILE A 143 9.59 19.84 11.99
N SER A 144 8.62 20.07 12.87
CA SER A 144 7.86 21.32 12.96
C SER A 144 7.69 21.77 14.40
N GLY A 145 7.33 23.04 14.63
CA GLY A 145 7.30 23.64 15.97
C GLY A 145 8.67 24.13 16.43
N GLY A 146 8.82 24.39 17.74
CA GLY A 146 10.04 24.99 18.31
C GLY A 146 10.10 26.51 18.22
N GLY A 147 9.08 27.15 17.64
CA GLY A 147 8.90 28.59 17.70
C GLY A 147 8.56 29.03 19.12
N VAL A 148 9.36 29.92 19.69
CA VAL A 148 9.05 30.58 20.97
C VAL A 148 8.62 32.00 20.67
N SER A 149 7.43 32.38 21.15
CA SER A 149 6.93 33.75 21.08
C SER A 149 6.62 34.26 22.49
N GLY A 150 6.95 35.53 22.76
CA GLY A 150 6.79 36.15 24.08
C GLY A 150 8.12 36.39 24.81
N GLY A 151 8.06 36.68 26.12
CA GLY A 151 9.25 36.94 26.95
C GLY A 151 9.69 38.41 27.05
N GLY A 152 8.90 39.36 26.54
CA GLY A 152 9.15 40.80 26.68
C GLY A 152 8.33 41.47 27.78
N THR A 153 8.58 42.76 27.99
CA THR A 153 7.86 43.59 28.97
C THR A 153 6.55 44.12 28.40
N SER A 154 5.48 44.09 29.19
CA SER A 154 4.16 44.65 28.91
C SER A 154 3.94 45.84 29.84
N VAL A 155 3.90 47.04 29.27
CA VAL A 155 3.65 48.28 30.03
C VAL A 155 2.28 48.22 30.70
N GLY A 156 1.23 47.78 29.98
CA GLY A 156 -0.11 47.65 30.54
C GLY A 156 -0.20 46.60 31.66
N GLY A 157 0.52 45.48 31.53
CA GLY A 157 0.59 44.47 32.58
C GLY A 157 1.35 44.95 33.83
N ALA A 158 2.39 45.77 33.64
CA ALA A 158 3.13 46.39 34.74
C ALA A 158 2.26 47.37 35.54
N VAL A 159 1.47 48.20 34.84
CA VAL A 159 0.55 49.15 35.48
C VAL A 159 -0.53 48.38 36.26
N ALA A 160 -1.17 47.40 35.63
CA ALA A 160 -2.24 46.62 36.28
C ALA A 160 -1.72 45.83 37.49
N GLY A 161 -0.59 45.13 37.36
CA GLY A 161 0.03 44.42 38.48
C GLY A 161 0.50 45.36 39.58
N GLY A 162 0.97 46.56 39.22
CA GLY A 162 1.41 47.61 40.14
C GLY A 162 0.32 48.15 41.04
N LEU A 163 -0.89 48.32 40.49
CA LEU A 163 -2.06 48.75 41.27
C LEU A 163 -2.52 47.67 42.27
N ILE A 164 -2.33 46.39 41.95
CA ILE A 164 -2.80 45.28 42.80
C ILE A 164 -1.79 45.00 43.92
N ALA A 165 -0.50 44.91 43.60
CA ALA A 165 0.53 44.44 44.54
C ALA A 165 1.78 45.32 44.57
N GLY A 166 1.65 46.60 44.21
CA GLY A 166 2.74 47.58 44.25
C GLY A 166 3.89 47.21 43.30
N GLY A 167 5.11 47.65 43.62
CA GLY A 167 6.28 47.42 42.76
C GLY A 167 6.52 45.94 42.40
N VAL A 168 6.25 45.01 43.31
CA VAL A 168 6.39 43.55 43.05
C VAL A 168 5.35 43.08 42.03
N GLY A 169 4.10 43.50 42.21
CA GLY A 169 3.03 43.20 41.25
C GLY A 169 3.30 43.78 39.87
N ALA A 170 3.88 44.98 39.79
CA ALA A 170 4.28 45.59 38.52
C ALA A 170 5.35 44.75 37.81
N VAL A 171 6.36 44.26 38.52
CA VAL A 171 7.42 43.42 37.94
C VAL A 171 6.84 42.11 37.41
N VAL A 172 5.97 41.45 38.18
CA VAL A 172 5.35 40.17 37.75
C VAL A 172 4.38 40.40 36.60
N GLY A 173 3.47 41.38 36.71
CA GLY A 173 2.48 41.71 35.68
C GLY A 173 3.11 42.22 34.38
N SER A 174 4.31 42.81 34.45
CA SER A 174 5.03 43.26 33.27
C SER A 174 5.51 42.13 32.36
N ARG A 175 5.57 40.87 32.82
CA ARG A 175 6.12 39.78 32.00
C ARG A 175 5.07 39.24 31.04
N LYS A 176 5.29 39.38 29.72
CA LYS A 176 4.46 38.71 28.71
C LYS A 176 4.65 37.21 28.79
N SER A 177 3.55 36.45 28.83
CA SER A 177 3.58 34.99 28.84
C SER A 177 4.37 34.46 27.64
N VAL A 178 5.28 33.52 27.91
CA VAL A 178 6.00 32.78 26.89
C VAL A 178 5.09 31.68 26.38
N LYS A 179 4.86 31.64 25.06
CA LYS A 179 4.16 30.55 24.37
C LYS A 179 5.15 29.89 23.43
N GLY A 180 5.38 28.59 23.64
CA GLY A 180 6.18 27.76 22.74
C GLY A 180 5.30 26.80 21.99
N ASP A 181 5.52 26.69 20.69
CA ASP A 181 4.94 25.59 19.91
C ASP A 181 5.75 24.31 20.19
N PRO A 182 5.12 23.23 20.65
CA PRO A 182 5.83 21.99 20.93
C PRO A 182 6.51 21.48 19.66
N ILE A 183 7.75 21.02 19.80
CA ILE A 183 8.48 20.37 18.71
C ILE A 183 7.75 19.07 18.38
N LYS A 184 7.32 18.93 17.12
CA LYS A 184 6.75 17.71 16.55
C LYS A 184 7.72 17.15 15.54
N SER A 185 8.05 15.88 15.68
CA SER A 185 8.85 15.14 14.71
C SER A 185 7.98 14.04 14.13
N GLU A 186 7.88 13.99 12.80
CA GLU A 186 7.18 12.96 12.06
C GLU A 186 8.17 12.28 11.11
N THR A 187 8.36 10.97 11.25
CA THR A 187 9.14 10.18 10.30
C THR A 187 8.23 9.70 9.18
N ILE A 188 8.43 10.22 7.98
CA ILE A 188 7.74 9.82 6.76
C ILE A 188 8.60 8.75 6.07
N THR A 189 8.03 7.57 5.82
CA THR A 189 8.71 6.51 5.05
C THR A 189 8.21 6.52 3.61
N HIS A 190 9.14 6.66 2.68
CA HIS A 190 8.89 6.59 1.25
C HIS A 190 9.38 5.23 0.73
N ASP A 191 8.47 4.37 0.25
CA ASP A 191 8.80 3.07 -0.35
C ASP A 191 8.41 3.10 -1.83
N ASN A 192 9.43 3.31 -2.68
CA ASN A 192 9.27 3.40 -4.13
C ASN A 192 9.61 2.07 -4.83
N ARG A 193 9.64 0.95 -4.07
CA ARG A 193 9.99 -0.34 -4.65
C ARG A 193 8.91 -0.84 -5.60
N GLU A 194 9.36 -1.50 -6.66
CA GLU A 194 8.55 -2.12 -7.69
C GLU A 194 9.12 -3.48 -8.06
N VAL A 195 8.29 -4.35 -8.61
CA VAL A 195 8.73 -5.62 -9.17
C VAL A 195 8.67 -5.52 -10.68
N LEU A 196 9.79 -5.82 -11.32
CA LEU A 196 9.91 -5.95 -12.76
C LEU A 196 9.85 -7.43 -13.10
N LEU A 197 8.99 -7.80 -14.03
CA LEU A 197 8.96 -9.11 -14.69
C LEU A 197 9.39 -8.89 -16.15
N ARG A 198 10.54 -9.44 -16.53
CA ARG A 198 11.05 -9.37 -17.89
C ARG A 198 10.55 -10.55 -18.69
N ILE A 199 9.90 -10.26 -19.81
CA ILE A 199 9.39 -11.27 -20.74
C ILE A 199 9.92 -11.04 -22.15
N ASN A 200 9.99 -12.09 -22.94
CA ASN A 200 10.32 -12.08 -24.35
C ASN A 200 9.09 -12.54 -25.15
N LEU A 201 8.44 -11.62 -25.87
CA LEU A 201 7.32 -11.93 -26.76
C LEU A 201 7.76 -11.63 -28.19
N ASP A 202 7.67 -12.61 -29.08
CA ASP A 202 8.02 -12.47 -30.50
C ASP A 202 9.42 -11.85 -30.72
N SER A 203 10.41 -12.33 -29.97
CA SER A 203 11.80 -11.84 -29.99
C SER A 203 11.99 -10.39 -29.52
N LYS A 204 11.00 -9.81 -28.83
CA LYS A 204 11.06 -8.48 -28.22
C LYS A 204 10.93 -8.58 -26.72
N LYS A 205 11.79 -7.85 -26.02
CA LYS A 205 11.80 -7.81 -24.55
C LYS A 205 10.84 -6.74 -24.03
N TYR A 206 10.06 -7.11 -23.03
CA TYR A 206 9.13 -6.22 -22.33
C TYR A 206 9.36 -6.32 -20.82
N ASP A 207 9.24 -5.18 -20.15
CA ASP A 207 9.31 -5.10 -18.69
C ASP A 207 7.91 -4.81 -18.15
N ILE A 208 7.29 -5.82 -17.56
CA ILE A 208 6.01 -5.68 -16.88
C ILE A 208 6.26 -5.26 -15.43
N ILE A 209 5.64 -4.16 -15.03
CA ILE A 209 5.87 -3.55 -13.72
C ILE A 209 4.68 -3.81 -12.80
N PHE A 210 4.99 -4.34 -11.63
CA PHE A 210 4.07 -4.56 -10.52
C PHE A 210 4.50 -3.75 -9.28
N ASN A 211 3.58 -3.60 -8.33
CA ASN A 211 3.89 -3.09 -7.00
C ASN A 211 4.78 -4.08 -6.22
N ASN A 212 5.50 -3.58 -5.20
CA ASN A 212 6.40 -4.39 -4.36
C ASN A 212 5.73 -5.63 -3.73
N ASN A 213 4.42 -5.61 -3.50
CA ASN A 213 3.67 -6.75 -2.97
C ASN A 213 3.67 -7.99 -3.89
N ALA A 214 3.96 -7.82 -5.18
CA ALA A 214 4.02 -8.92 -6.14
C ALA A 214 5.23 -9.83 -5.92
N TYR A 215 6.30 -9.34 -5.27
CA TYR A 215 7.57 -10.06 -5.22
C TYR A 215 7.43 -11.42 -4.54
N GLN A 216 6.78 -11.47 -3.37
CA GLN A 216 6.56 -12.73 -2.66
C GLN A 216 5.62 -13.66 -3.42
N SER A 217 4.59 -13.11 -4.06
CA SER A 217 3.66 -13.92 -4.87
C SER A 217 4.38 -14.57 -6.05
N LEU A 218 5.22 -13.82 -6.78
CA LEU A 218 6.00 -14.37 -7.89
C LEU A 218 7.08 -15.34 -7.41
N LYS A 219 7.72 -15.07 -6.27
CA LYS A 219 8.69 -15.98 -5.66
C LYS A 219 8.11 -17.32 -5.26
N GLU A 220 6.87 -17.33 -4.77
CA GLU A 220 6.16 -18.58 -4.48
C GLU A 220 5.69 -19.30 -5.75
N LEU A 221 5.30 -18.56 -6.79
CA LEU A 221 4.69 -19.11 -8.01
C LEU A 221 5.71 -19.58 -9.06
N ILE A 222 6.80 -18.83 -9.25
CA ILE A 222 7.84 -19.07 -10.28
C ILE A 222 9.25 -18.89 -9.69
N PRO A 223 9.62 -19.60 -8.61
CA PRO A 223 10.87 -19.38 -7.87
C PRO A 223 12.13 -19.40 -8.75
N ASP A 224 12.17 -20.27 -9.76
CA ASP A 224 13.31 -20.44 -10.68
C ASP A 224 13.50 -19.23 -11.63
N LYS A 225 12.51 -18.32 -11.68
CA LYS A 225 12.58 -17.07 -12.42
C LYS A 225 13.04 -15.89 -11.54
N ASP A 226 13.33 -16.10 -10.26
CA ASP A 226 13.90 -15.05 -9.40
C ASP A 226 15.31 -14.71 -9.87
N TYR A 227 15.58 -13.43 -10.15
CA TYR A 227 16.86 -13.00 -10.71
C TYR A 227 18.04 -13.39 -9.82
N GLU A 228 17.89 -13.30 -8.50
CA GLU A 228 18.96 -13.69 -7.57
C GLU A 228 19.21 -15.20 -7.59
N SER A 229 18.18 -16.04 -7.76
CA SER A 229 18.34 -17.49 -7.95
C SER A 229 19.12 -17.79 -9.22
N ILE A 230 18.69 -17.24 -10.37
CA ILE A 230 19.35 -17.42 -11.67
C ILE A 230 20.82 -16.98 -11.62
N LYS A 231 21.08 -15.83 -10.99
CA LYS A 231 22.43 -15.29 -10.85
C LYS A 231 23.31 -16.22 -10.01
N ASN A 232 22.79 -16.76 -8.91
CA ASN A 232 23.54 -17.69 -8.08
C ASN A 232 23.84 -19.00 -8.82
N ASP A 233 22.87 -19.56 -9.53
CA ASP A 233 23.06 -20.77 -10.35
C ASP A 233 24.14 -20.55 -11.42
N TYR A 234 24.09 -19.41 -12.12
CA TYR A 234 25.13 -19.04 -13.08
C TYR A 234 26.52 -18.93 -12.44
N LEU A 235 26.63 -18.35 -11.24
CA LEU A 235 27.90 -18.24 -10.52
C LEU A 235 28.43 -19.63 -10.12
N ILE A 236 27.56 -20.52 -9.64
CA ILE A 236 27.90 -21.90 -9.29
C ILE A 236 28.40 -22.65 -10.53
N ASP A 237 27.72 -22.53 -11.67
CA ASP A 237 28.11 -23.17 -12.92
C ASP A 237 29.48 -22.68 -13.42
N GLN A 238 29.77 -21.38 -13.28
CA GLN A 238 31.08 -20.83 -13.64
C GLN A 238 32.20 -21.35 -12.74
N VAL A 239 31.94 -21.50 -11.44
CA VAL A 239 32.90 -22.11 -10.49
C VAL A 239 33.14 -23.57 -10.86
N ASN A 240 32.08 -24.36 -11.05
CA ASN A 240 32.17 -25.78 -11.42
C ASN A 240 32.88 -26.00 -12.76
N LYS A 241 32.62 -25.14 -13.75
CA LYS A 241 33.28 -25.23 -15.06
C LYS A 241 34.77 -24.92 -14.96
N LYS A 242 35.16 -23.92 -14.16
CA LYS A 242 36.55 -23.56 -13.93
C LYS A 242 37.30 -24.67 -13.18
N GLU A 243 36.66 -25.29 -12.19
CA GLU A 243 37.21 -26.44 -11.47
C GLU A 243 37.41 -27.65 -12.40
N ASN A 244 36.39 -28.02 -13.19
CA ASN A 244 36.49 -29.13 -14.13
C ASN A 244 37.56 -28.92 -15.22
N ASP A 245 37.68 -27.71 -15.78
CA ASP A 245 38.72 -27.37 -16.76
C ASP A 245 40.13 -27.49 -16.15
N ALA A 246 40.30 -27.08 -14.90
CA ALA A 246 41.57 -27.22 -14.20
C ALA A 246 41.90 -28.70 -13.89
N ILE A 247 40.92 -29.50 -13.46
CA ILE A 247 41.08 -30.95 -13.23
C ILE A 247 41.45 -31.68 -14.53
N ASP A 248 40.79 -31.37 -15.65
CA ASP A 248 41.08 -32.01 -16.93
C ASP A 248 42.46 -31.61 -17.48
N LYS A 249 42.90 -30.37 -17.26
CA LYS A 249 44.28 -29.94 -17.55
C LYS A 249 45.29 -30.72 -16.70
N ILE A 250 45.01 -30.97 -15.41
CA ILE A 250 45.88 -31.78 -14.54
C ILE A 250 45.95 -33.24 -15.02
N LYS A 251 44.83 -33.84 -15.46
CA LYS A 251 44.82 -35.19 -16.04
C LYS A 251 45.67 -35.28 -17.30
N ARG A 252 45.56 -34.30 -18.21
CA ARG A 252 46.41 -34.24 -19.42
C ARG A 252 47.89 -34.06 -19.08
N LEU A 253 48.22 -33.20 -18.10
CA LEU A 253 49.59 -33.06 -17.61
C LEU A 253 50.15 -34.37 -17.05
N SER A 254 49.32 -35.20 -16.38
CA SER A 254 49.74 -36.52 -15.90
C SER A 254 50.09 -37.45 -17.06
N LEU A 255 49.24 -37.49 -18.10
CA LEU A 255 49.49 -38.32 -19.29
C LEU A 255 50.78 -37.91 -20.01
N LEU A 256 51.01 -36.62 -20.20
CA LEU A 256 52.23 -36.11 -20.87
C LEU A 256 53.50 -36.44 -20.07
N ARG A 257 53.42 -36.45 -18.73
CA ARG A 257 54.52 -36.93 -17.89
C ARG A 257 54.73 -38.43 -18.05
N ASP A 258 53.66 -39.21 -18.03
CA ASP A 258 53.71 -40.68 -18.15
C ASP A 258 54.26 -41.11 -19.53
N GLU A 259 54.02 -40.32 -20.57
CA GLU A 259 54.59 -40.46 -21.91
C GLU A 259 56.05 -39.98 -22.04
N GLY A 260 56.63 -39.44 -20.96
CA GLY A 260 58.00 -38.92 -20.94
C GLY A 260 58.19 -37.59 -21.67
N ILE A 261 57.10 -36.90 -22.04
CA ILE A 261 57.12 -35.59 -22.70
C ILE A 261 57.40 -34.47 -21.70
N LEU A 262 56.95 -34.63 -20.44
CA LEU A 262 57.22 -33.72 -19.33
C LEU A 262 58.08 -34.40 -18.27
N THR A 263 59.00 -33.62 -17.68
CA THR A 263 59.71 -34.05 -16.46
C THR A 263 58.81 -33.96 -15.22
N GLU A 264 59.12 -34.71 -14.17
CA GLU A 264 58.34 -34.68 -12.91
C GLU A 264 58.37 -33.29 -12.24
N GLU A 265 59.45 -32.52 -12.41
CA GLU A 265 59.56 -31.15 -11.90
C GLU A 265 58.63 -30.18 -12.63
N GLU A 266 58.58 -30.26 -13.97
CA GLU A 266 57.67 -29.45 -14.80
C GLU A 266 56.21 -29.78 -14.52
N PHE A 267 55.90 -31.07 -14.38
CA PHE A 267 54.57 -31.54 -13.99
C PHE A 267 54.15 -30.95 -12.64
N ARG A 268 55.00 -31.05 -11.61
CA ARG A 268 54.70 -30.53 -10.26
C ARG A 268 54.50 -29.02 -10.25
N PHE A 269 55.37 -28.28 -10.94
CA PHE A 269 55.25 -26.83 -11.04
C PHE A 269 53.92 -26.42 -11.68
N LYS A 270 53.57 -27.03 -12.82
CA LYS A 270 52.32 -26.72 -13.54
C LYS A 270 51.07 -27.20 -12.84
N LYS A 271 51.11 -28.37 -12.17
CA LYS A 271 50.01 -28.84 -11.32
C LYS A 271 49.74 -27.87 -10.18
N LYS A 272 50.79 -27.38 -9.50
CA LYS A 272 50.64 -26.38 -8.43
C LYS A 272 50.03 -25.07 -8.95
N GLU A 273 50.53 -24.56 -10.08
CA GLU A 273 49.99 -23.36 -10.74
C GLU A 273 48.50 -23.48 -11.09
N LEU A 274 48.04 -24.67 -11.48
CA LEU A 274 46.63 -24.93 -11.78
C LEU A 274 45.76 -25.08 -10.52
N LEU A 275 46.27 -25.72 -9.48
CA LEU A 275 45.58 -25.87 -8.20
C LEU A 275 45.40 -24.52 -7.48
N ASP A 276 46.40 -23.64 -7.56
CA ASP A 276 46.34 -22.29 -7.00
C ASP A 276 45.31 -21.39 -7.71
N LYS A 277 44.79 -21.78 -8.88
CA LYS A 277 43.71 -21.06 -9.60
C LYS A 277 42.31 -21.51 -9.19
N ILE A 278 42.19 -22.63 -8.48
CA ILE A 278 40.92 -23.20 -7.97
C ILE A 278 40.68 -22.76 -6.51
N ASN A 279 41.76 -22.56 -5.74
CA ASN A 279 41.74 -21.93 -4.40
C ASN A 279 41.58 -20.40 -4.47
#